data_AF-A0AAD2JMK2-F1
#
_entry.id   AF-A0AAD2JMK2-F1
#
_cell.length_a   1.000
_cell.length_b   1.000
_cell.length_c   1.000
_cell.angle_alpha   90.00
_cell.angle_beta   90.00
_cell.angle_gamma   90.00
#
_symmetry.space_group_name_H-M   'P 1'
#
loop_
_entity.id
_entity.type
_entity.pdbx_description
1 polymer ?
#
loop_
_entity_poly.entity_id
_entity_poly.type
_entity_poly.pdbx_seq_one_letter_code
_entity_poly.pdbx_strand_id
1 'polypeptide(L)'
;MIKYNLLLCLCLIIGSAPIADGAPFDYQAPATGSAKCALINIIMDESASMDGDQLFMKTTALPRMAHTLYSSAYGYNNVFLCSSGFGHGSNKDDAALNTARWRSHGCTTYNGHGVAHNTAVTDWESSGQVEDGWYSMQMGMEDVPDVIEGIDLLSHCGRIDKNMILVTDEDRDDRDSTQTASGLKNLIKSNGYVLNVIADVEIDNDLDNIGMKIQNGGYNNTIYTADSSAPLKYVTTVDTRSYKIFADGFKDTNTHYSDLVVDTWGAVFNIESMRTQGEVFADVFVTIKVEEISEGSGGSSGGCGSRCESNSEVGGDPHFTTWTNEHYEYHGQCDLVMLSDPKFADNLGLDIHIRTKIVRFWSYIKSVVIRIGNDLLEIEGTLDDNDAEAHYWINYEYQGDLDDFAGFTVTQALPANYKRQYKIDLSPKYQDAYIVVQLYKEFVRVQFHGGEEVFGNTVGLLGDYNTGKTLARDGSTVMNDFVELGDEWQVLPSEPKLFHEITHPQFPEKCIQPEDPRGERRRRLDESTVSIEQAEAACATLKDPLTIKDCVYDILATQDLDMVGAF
;
A
#
# COMPACT_ATOMS: atom_id res chain seq x y z
N MET A 1 14.43 -83.46 9.83
CA MET A 1 15.37 -82.49 9.21
C MET A 1 14.56 -81.54 8.35
N ILE A 2 14.12 -80.43 8.92
CA ILE A 2 13.33 -79.39 8.23
C ILE A 2 14.24 -78.16 8.14
N LYS A 3 14.65 -77.81 6.92
CA LYS A 3 15.40 -76.57 6.64
C LYS A 3 14.42 -75.41 6.61
N TYR A 4 14.62 -74.44 7.49
CA TYR A 4 13.98 -73.13 7.43
C TYR A 4 14.64 -72.29 6.33
N ASN A 5 13.86 -71.86 5.34
CA ASN A 5 14.23 -70.77 4.43
C ASN A 5 13.84 -69.45 5.11
N LEU A 6 14.85 -68.67 5.46
CA LEU A 6 14.73 -67.29 5.94
C LEU A 6 14.58 -66.39 4.71
N LEU A 7 13.39 -65.85 4.48
CA LEU A 7 13.15 -64.82 3.47
C LEU A 7 13.45 -63.46 4.12
N LEU A 8 14.61 -62.89 3.79
CA LEU A 8 15.00 -61.54 4.20
C LEU A 8 14.12 -60.53 3.45
N CYS A 9 13.20 -59.89 4.14
CA CYS A 9 12.48 -58.73 3.62
C CYS A 9 13.38 -57.51 3.81
N LEU A 10 14.03 -57.06 2.73
CA LEU A 10 14.73 -55.78 2.70
C LEU A 10 13.68 -54.67 2.82
N CYS A 11 13.50 -54.15 4.04
CA CYS A 11 12.82 -52.88 4.23
C CYS A 11 13.84 -51.79 3.87
N LEU A 12 13.86 -51.39 2.60
CA LEU A 12 14.48 -50.13 2.20
C LEU A 12 13.65 -49.02 2.86
N ILE A 13 14.19 -48.44 3.93
CA ILE A 13 13.74 -47.15 4.44
C ILE A 13 14.21 -46.14 3.39
N ILE A 14 13.38 -45.96 2.36
CA ILE A 14 13.47 -44.78 1.51
C ILE A 14 12.92 -43.66 2.38
N GLY A 15 13.79 -42.74 2.82
CA GLY A 15 13.36 -41.49 3.42
C GLY A 15 12.39 -40.84 2.45
N SER A 16 11.13 -40.75 2.85
CA SER A 16 10.07 -40.12 2.07
C SER A 16 10.32 -38.62 2.05
N ALA A 17 11.12 -38.14 1.10
CA ALA A 17 10.90 -36.81 0.59
C ALA A 17 9.59 -36.89 -0.21
N PRO A 18 8.52 -36.19 0.21
CA PRO A 18 7.34 -36.09 -0.63
C PRO A 18 7.74 -35.22 -1.83
N ILE A 19 7.99 -35.87 -2.97
CA ILE A 19 7.99 -35.16 -4.24
C ILE A 19 6.58 -34.57 -4.35
N ALA A 20 6.47 -33.24 -4.38
CA ALA A 20 5.22 -32.61 -4.72
C ALA A 20 4.83 -33.10 -6.11
N ASP A 21 3.80 -33.96 -6.19
CA ASP A 21 3.18 -34.37 -7.44
C ASP A 21 2.43 -33.16 -8.02
N GLY A 22 3.17 -32.24 -8.65
CA GLY A 22 2.64 -31.00 -9.24
C GLY A 22 3.64 -30.41 -10.23
N ALA A 23 3.14 -29.64 -11.20
CA ALA A 23 4.03 -28.82 -12.02
C ALA A 23 4.46 -27.59 -11.19
N PRO A 24 5.59 -26.93 -11.52
CA PRO A 24 5.92 -25.65 -10.92
C PRO A 24 4.78 -24.65 -11.13
N PHE A 25 4.50 -23.84 -10.10
CA PHE A 25 3.48 -22.81 -10.15
C PHE A 25 3.79 -21.77 -11.23
N ASP A 26 2.87 -21.61 -12.18
CA ASP A 26 2.98 -20.58 -13.21
C ASP A 26 2.53 -19.23 -12.66
N TYR A 27 3.50 -18.43 -12.22
CA TYR A 27 3.27 -17.09 -11.70
C TYR A 27 2.65 -16.12 -12.70
N GLN A 28 2.71 -16.41 -14.01
CA GLN A 28 2.18 -15.56 -15.09
C GLN A 28 0.77 -15.96 -15.51
N ALA A 29 0.30 -17.15 -15.11
CA ALA A 29 -1.05 -17.60 -15.40
C ALA A 29 -2.06 -16.89 -14.47
N PRO A 30 -3.21 -16.43 -15.01
CA PRO A 30 -4.24 -15.81 -14.20
C PRO A 30 -4.95 -16.84 -13.32
N ALA A 31 -5.27 -16.45 -12.10
CA ALA A 31 -6.14 -17.20 -11.20
C ALA A 31 -7.60 -17.12 -11.71
N THR A 32 -8.29 -18.27 -11.78
CA THR A 32 -9.62 -18.44 -12.41
C THR A 32 -10.69 -18.94 -11.44
N GLY A 33 -10.30 -19.29 -10.21
CA GLY A 33 -11.22 -19.72 -9.17
C GLY A 33 -11.96 -18.57 -8.51
N SER A 34 -12.49 -18.82 -7.32
CA SER A 34 -13.25 -17.82 -6.55
C SER A 34 -12.75 -17.62 -5.13
N ALA A 35 -11.82 -18.47 -4.65
CA ALA A 35 -11.30 -18.38 -3.29
C ALA A 35 -10.29 -17.22 -3.16
N LYS A 36 -10.35 -16.50 -2.04
CA LYS A 36 -9.28 -15.57 -1.62
C LYS A 36 -8.20 -16.37 -0.90
N CYS A 37 -7.00 -16.40 -1.45
CA CYS A 37 -5.91 -17.23 -0.99
C CYS A 37 -4.69 -16.40 -0.62
N ALA A 38 -3.98 -16.80 0.43
CA ALA A 38 -2.65 -16.28 0.77
C ALA A 38 -1.60 -17.36 0.51
N LEU A 39 -0.50 -17.00 -0.15
CA LEU A 39 0.68 -17.85 -0.33
C LEU A 39 1.86 -17.22 0.41
N ILE A 40 2.23 -17.82 1.53
CA ILE A 40 3.38 -17.39 2.34
C ILE A 40 4.56 -18.30 1.99
N ASN A 41 5.69 -17.72 1.59
CA ASN A 41 6.91 -18.45 1.27
C ASN A 41 8.02 -18.06 2.25
N ILE A 42 8.43 -18.99 3.11
CA ILE A 42 9.45 -18.76 4.15
C ILE A 42 10.79 -19.31 3.71
N ILE A 43 11.78 -18.44 3.64
CA ILE A 43 13.18 -18.77 3.39
C ILE A 43 13.92 -18.64 4.72
N MET A 44 14.22 -19.77 5.33
CA MET A 44 14.74 -19.85 6.69
C MET A 44 16.21 -20.25 6.70
N ASP A 45 17.01 -19.49 7.43
CA ASP A 45 18.36 -19.88 7.79
C ASP A 45 18.34 -21.06 8.77
N GLU A 46 18.96 -22.16 8.36
CA GLU A 46 19.08 -23.41 9.11
C GLU A 46 20.36 -23.45 9.96
N SER A 47 21.07 -22.34 10.12
CA SER A 47 22.23 -22.24 11.01
C SER A 47 21.85 -22.54 12.48
N ALA A 48 22.80 -23.07 13.24
CA ALA A 48 22.55 -23.45 14.64
C ALA A 48 22.36 -22.24 15.59
N SER A 49 22.74 -21.03 15.17
CA SER A 49 22.44 -19.79 15.90
C SER A 49 20.96 -19.42 15.80
N MET A 50 20.24 -19.95 14.81
CA MET A 50 18.86 -19.63 14.49
C MET A 50 17.82 -20.52 15.20
N ASP A 51 18.23 -21.47 16.07
CA ASP A 51 17.32 -22.41 16.75
C ASP A 51 16.12 -21.71 17.42
N GLY A 52 16.38 -20.60 18.11
CA GLY A 52 15.35 -19.81 18.78
C GLY A 52 14.41 -19.11 17.80
N ASP A 53 14.98 -18.59 16.71
CA ASP A 53 14.29 -17.85 15.66
C ASP A 53 13.38 -18.77 14.84
N GLN A 54 13.89 -19.94 14.47
CA GLN A 54 13.13 -21.04 13.87
C GLN A 54 11.96 -21.46 14.76
N LEU A 55 12.21 -21.68 16.06
CA LEU A 55 11.15 -22.06 17.00
C LEU A 55 10.08 -20.96 17.11
N PHE A 56 10.49 -19.69 17.16
CA PHE A 56 9.58 -18.55 17.20
C PHE A 56 8.69 -18.49 15.95
N MET A 57 9.27 -18.60 14.77
CA MET A 57 8.51 -18.57 13.51
C MET A 57 7.52 -19.73 13.43
N LYS A 58 7.94 -20.94 13.81
CA LYS A 58 7.13 -22.17 13.81
C LYS A 58 5.94 -22.10 14.77
N THR A 59 6.18 -21.62 15.99
CA THR A 59 5.20 -21.77 17.08
C THR A 59 4.39 -20.51 17.36
N THR A 60 4.86 -19.35 16.92
CA THR A 60 4.26 -18.05 17.24
C THR A 60 3.86 -17.30 15.99
N ALA A 61 4.82 -16.89 15.15
CA ALA A 61 4.54 -15.97 14.05
C ALA A 61 3.61 -16.56 12.98
N LEU A 62 3.98 -17.71 12.40
CA LEU A 62 3.21 -18.32 11.30
C LEU A 62 1.80 -18.77 11.75
N PRO A 63 1.61 -19.43 12.91
CA PRO A 63 0.28 -19.73 13.42
C PRO A 63 -0.60 -18.48 13.62
N ARG A 64 -0.05 -17.40 14.19
CA ARG A 64 -0.79 -16.15 14.41
C ARG A 64 -1.17 -15.49 13.09
N MET A 65 -0.24 -15.41 12.13
CA MET A 65 -0.52 -14.88 10.79
C MET A 65 -1.68 -15.64 10.12
N ALA A 66 -1.61 -16.96 10.09
CA ALA A 66 -2.67 -17.78 9.49
C ALA A 66 -4.01 -17.56 10.21
N HIS A 67 -4.03 -17.60 11.54
CA HIS A 67 -5.24 -17.36 12.33
C HIS A 67 -5.87 -16.00 11.99
N THR A 68 -5.07 -14.93 11.93
CA THR A 68 -5.54 -13.58 11.61
C THR A 68 -6.07 -13.49 10.18
N LEU A 69 -5.41 -14.09 9.19
CA LEU A 69 -5.88 -14.10 7.79
C LEU A 69 -7.26 -14.77 7.64
N TYR A 70 -7.52 -15.84 8.39
CA TYR A 70 -8.83 -16.50 8.41
C TYR A 70 -9.92 -15.73 9.17
N SER A 71 -9.56 -14.70 9.93
CA SER A 71 -10.54 -13.92 10.67
C SER A 71 -11.52 -13.22 9.73
N SER A 72 -12.70 -12.86 10.25
CA SER A 72 -13.70 -12.12 9.48
C SER A 72 -13.22 -10.77 8.97
N ALA A 73 -12.16 -10.21 9.56
CA ALA A 73 -11.57 -8.95 9.10
C ALA A 73 -10.89 -9.09 7.73
N TYR A 74 -10.28 -10.24 7.43
CA TYR A 74 -9.48 -10.43 6.22
C TYR A 74 -10.08 -11.46 5.24
N GLY A 75 -10.86 -12.41 5.75
CA GLY A 75 -11.75 -13.27 4.95
C GLY A 75 -11.04 -14.26 4.01
N TYR A 76 -9.83 -14.70 4.33
CA TYR A 76 -9.14 -15.69 3.51
C TYR A 76 -9.81 -17.07 3.60
N ASN A 77 -9.92 -17.74 2.45
CA ASN A 77 -10.46 -19.09 2.35
C ASN A 77 -9.36 -20.15 2.55
N ASN A 78 -8.14 -19.83 2.12
CA ASN A 78 -6.98 -20.73 2.21
C ASN A 78 -5.72 -19.92 2.50
N VAL A 79 -4.91 -20.40 3.43
CA VAL A 79 -3.56 -19.89 3.70
C VAL A 79 -2.58 -21.02 3.43
N PHE A 80 -1.78 -20.87 2.39
CA PHE A 80 -0.72 -21.79 2.00
C PHE A 80 0.61 -21.33 2.59
N LEU A 81 1.38 -22.27 3.12
CA LEU A 81 2.77 -22.05 3.52
C LEU A 81 3.65 -22.95 2.67
N CYS A 82 4.59 -22.36 1.96
CA CYS A 82 5.76 -23.03 1.40
C CYS A 82 6.98 -22.64 2.22
N SER A 83 7.93 -23.55 2.37
CA SER A 83 9.18 -23.21 3.05
C SER A 83 10.40 -23.88 2.42
N SER A 84 11.50 -23.16 2.51
CA SER A 84 12.83 -23.61 2.15
C SER A 84 13.81 -23.27 3.26
N GLY A 85 14.74 -24.19 3.52
CA GLY A 85 15.88 -23.99 4.41
C GLY A 85 17.16 -23.75 3.62
N PHE A 86 18.10 -23.02 4.20
CA PHE A 86 19.45 -22.87 3.67
C PHE A 86 20.51 -22.86 4.77
N GLY A 87 21.78 -23.01 4.41
CA GLY A 87 22.86 -23.24 5.40
C GLY A 87 23.02 -24.72 5.77
N HIS A 88 22.23 -25.62 5.16
CA HIS A 88 22.30 -27.04 5.45
C HIS A 88 23.60 -27.71 4.97
N GLY A 89 24.26 -28.41 5.89
CA GLY A 89 25.47 -29.19 5.62
C GLY A 89 25.16 -30.62 5.21
N SER A 90 24.73 -30.85 3.97
CA SER A 90 24.69 -32.23 3.46
C SER A 90 26.12 -32.80 3.35
N ASN A 91 26.24 -34.12 3.56
CA ASN A 91 27.51 -34.85 3.64
C ASN A 91 28.48 -34.46 2.52
N LYS A 92 29.79 -34.42 2.85
CA LYS A 92 30.92 -34.11 1.95
C LYS A 92 30.95 -34.86 0.61
N ASP A 93 30.10 -35.87 0.43
CA ASP A 93 30.01 -36.72 -0.74
C ASP A 93 29.09 -36.18 -1.85
N ASP A 94 28.26 -35.14 -1.58
CA ASP A 94 27.44 -34.47 -2.61
C ASP A 94 28.08 -33.20 -3.20
N ALA A 95 29.41 -33.09 -3.06
CA ALA A 95 30.23 -32.00 -3.59
C ALA A 95 30.21 -31.90 -5.14
N ALA A 96 29.57 -32.85 -5.84
CA ALA A 96 29.45 -32.84 -7.29
C ALA A 96 28.36 -31.89 -7.81
N LEU A 97 27.43 -31.48 -6.94
CA LEU A 97 26.46 -30.43 -7.22
C LEU A 97 26.77 -29.27 -6.27
N ASN A 98 27.39 -28.21 -6.78
CA ASN A 98 27.63 -26.95 -6.05
C ASN A 98 26.32 -26.28 -5.53
N THR A 99 25.17 -26.92 -5.68
CA THR A 99 23.81 -26.51 -5.31
C THR A 99 23.32 -27.12 -3.97
N ALA A 100 24.11 -27.97 -3.30
CA ALA A 100 23.67 -28.82 -2.18
C ALA A 100 23.45 -28.12 -0.80
N ARG A 101 23.01 -26.86 -0.77
CA ARG A 101 22.84 -26.08 0.50
C ARG A 101 21.51 -25.36 0.64
N TRP A 102 20.62 -25.55 -0.32
CA TRP A 102 19.19 -25.23 -0.21
C TRP A 102 18.43 -26.54 -0.02
N ARG A 103 17.36 -26.50 0.78
CA ARG A 103 16.48 -27.64 1.01
C ARG A 103 15.03 -27.17 0.96
N SER A 104 14.24 -27.75 0.05
CA SER A 104 12.79 -27.60 0.11
C SER A 104 12.22 -28.37 1.30
N HIS A 105 11.30 -27.73 2.01
CA HIS A 105 10.41 -28.35 3.00
C HIS A 105 9.01 -28.61 2.44
N GLY A 106 8.81 -28.32 1.16
CA GLY A 106 7.54 -28.41 0.45
C GLY A 106 6.55 -27.31 0.86
N CYS A 107 5.27 -27.60 0.64
CA CYS A 107 4.17 -26.69 0.95
C CYS A 107 3.02 -27.42 1.66
N THR A 108 2.22 -26.67 2.42
CA THR A 108 1.04 -27.17 3.14
C THR A 108 -0.01 -26.07 3.28
N THR A 109 -1.21 -26.43 3.73
CA THR A 109 -2.23 -25.48 4.17
C THR A 109 -2.21 -25.29 5.68
N TYR A 110 -2.49 -24.06 6.13
CA TYR A 110 -2.88 -23.76 7.50
C TYR A 110 -4.40 -23.74 7.60
N ASN A 111 -4.94 -24.12 8.75
CA ASN A 111 -6.34 -23.89 9.10
C ASN A 111 -6.54 -22.57 9.89
N GLY A 112 -7.80 -22.20 10.12
CA GLY A 112 -8.18 -21.01 10.89
C GLY A 112 -7.76 -21.00 12.36
N HIS A 113 -7.14 -22.07 12.86
CA HIS A 113 -6.55 -22.13 14.20
C HIS A 113 -5.02 -22.01 14.19
N GLY A 114 -4.42 -21.69 13.04
CA GLY A 114 -2.96 -21.58 12.94
C GLY A 114 -2.24 -22.93 12.97
N VAL A 115 -2.92 -24.03 12.63
CA VAL A 115 -2.30 -25.36 12.58
C VAL A 115 -2.03 -25.76 11.13
N ALA A 116 -0.77 -26.03 10.81
CA ALA A 116 -0.34 -26.59 9.53
C ALA A 116 -0.86 -28.03 9.38
N HIS A 117 -1.35 -28.39 8.20
CA HIS A 117 -1.78 -29.75 7.90
C HIS A 117 -0.59 -30.73 7.85
N ASN A 118 0.54 -30.29 7.28
CA ASN A 118 1.83 -30.97 7.30
C ASN A 118 2.87 -30.15 8.07
N THR A 119 3.24 -30.58 9.26
CA THR A 119 4.22 -29.87 10.11
C THR A 119 5.65 -29.93 9.59
N ALA A 120 5.96 -30.87 8.69
CA ALA A 120 7.29 -31.03 8.10
C ALA A 120 7.75 -29.78 7.33
N VAL A 121 6.81 -28.94 6.88
CA VAL A 121 7.11 -27.65 6.22
C VAL A 121 7.90 -26.68 7.12
N THR A 122 7.93 -26.93 8.43
CA THR A 122 8.65 -26.12 9.43
C THR A 122 9.65 -26.96 10.23
N ASP A 123 10.07 -28.12 9.70
CA ASP A 123 11.10 -28.95 10.31
C ASP A 123 12.50 -28.49 9.87
N TRP A 124 12.73 -27.19 10.07
CA TRP A 124 14.03 -26.56 9.85
C TRP A 124 15.09 -27.26 10.70
N GLU A 125 16.25 -27.48 10.11
CA GLU A 125 17.38 -28.10 10.80
C GLU A 125 18.28 -27.03 11.42
N SER A 126 19.08 -27.47 12.39
CA SER A 126 20.06 -26.64 13.10
C SER A 126 21.46 -27.09 12.68
N SER A 127 21.87 -26.73 11.47
CA SER A 127 23.16 -27.08 10.89
C SER A 127 23.83 -25.86 10.26
N GLY A 128 25.09 -25.58 10.61
CA GLY A 128 25.81 -24.41 10.08
C GLY A 128 26.72 -24.75 8.91
N GLN A 129 26.49 -24.12 7.75
CA GLN A 129 27.34 -24.01 6.57
C GLN A 129 26.92 -22.73 5.80
N VAL A 130 27.65 -22.37 4.75
CA VAL A 130 27.37 -21.18 3.91
C VAL A 130 25.89 -20.86 3.70
N GLU A 131 25.56 -19.63 4.07
CA GLU A 131 24.28 -18.97 3.99
C GLU A 131 24.18 -18.07 2.73
N ASP A 132 23.55 -18.58 1.66
CA ASP A 132 23.21 -17.78 0.47
C ASP A 132 21.68 -17.58 0.39
N GLY A 133 21.20 -16.55 1.08
CA GLY A 133 19.78 -16.19 1.12
C GLY A 133 19.23 -15.81 -0.27
N TRP A 134 20.06 -15.28 -1.17
CA TRP A 134 19.61 -14.87 -2.51
C TRP A 134 19.31 -16.07 -3.40
N TYR A 135 20.22 -17.05 -3.43
CA TYR A 135 19.98 -18.30 -4.14
C TYR A 135 18.74 -19.00 -3.59
N SER A 136 18.58 -19.00 -2.26
CA SER A 136 17.48 -19.67 -1.57
C SER A 136 16.13 -19.01 -1.83
N MET A 137 16.05 -17.68 -1.91
CA MET A 137 14.84 -16.96 -2.34
C MET A 137 14.43 -17.32 -3.77
N GLN A 138 15.40 -17.38 -4.69
CA GLN A 138 15.13 -17.79 -6.07
C GLN A 138 14.58 -19.22 -6.12
N MET A 139 15.29 -20.18 -5.52
CA MET A 139 14.87 -21.58 -5.50
C MET A 139 13.52 -21.76 -4.81
N GLY A 140 13.27 -21.03 -3.72
CA GLY A 140 11.98 -21.06 -3.02
C GLY A 140 10.80 -20.61 -3.89
N MET A 141 11.01 -19.70 -4.86
CA MET A 141 9.97 -19.36 -5.84
C MET A 141 9.77 -20.45 -6.89
N GLU A 142 10.88 -21.03 -7.39
CA GLU A 142 10.87 -22.09 -8.40
C GLU A 142 10.24 -23.40 -7.91
N ASP A 143 10.30 -23.65 -6.59
CA ASP A 143 9.84 -24.89 -5.96
C ASP A 143 8.37 -24.87 -5.50
N VAL A 144 7.67 -23.74 -5.63
CA VAL A 144 6.23 -23.70 -5.31
C VAL A 144 5.46 -24.56 -6.33
N PRO A 145 4.72 -25.61 -5.92
CA PRO A 145 3.92 -26.41 -6.83
C PRO A 145 2.60 -25.70 -7.16
N ASP A 146 2.06 -26.00 -8.34
CA ASP A 146 0.73 -25.54 -8.77
C ASP A 146 -0.42 -26.16 -7.96
N VAL A 147 -0.21 -27.35 -7.38
CA VAL A 147 -1.16 -28.05 -6.52
C VAL A 147 -0.58 -28.29 -5.12
N ILE A 148 -1.25 -27.76 -4.09
CA ILE A 148 -0.89 -27.96 -2.68
C ILE A 148 -2.01 -28.73 -1.99
N GLU A 149 -1.70 -29.95 -1.50
CA GLU A 149 -2.64 -30.81 -0.77
C GLU A 149 -3.97 -31.07 -1.53
N GLY A 150 -3.87 -31.20 -2.86
CA GLY A 150 -5.01 -31.42 -3.75
C GLY A 150 -5.76 -30.15 -4.15
N ILE A 151 -5.28 -28.97 -3.74
CA ILE A 151 -5.84 -27.68 -4.12
C ILE A 151 -4.95 -27.08 -5.21
N ASP A 152 -5.48 -27.02 -6.42
CA ASP A 152 -4.86 -26.34 -7.55
C ASP A 152 -4.97 -24.82 -7.36
N LEU A 153 -3.84 -24.14 -7.23
CA LEU A 153 -3.79 -22.72 -6.87
C LEU A 153 -4.51 -21.85 -7.90
N LEU A 154 -4.32 -22.10 -9.20
CA LEU A 154 -4.85 -21.25 -10.27
C LEU A 154 -6.35 -21.47 -10.53
N SER A 155 -6.87 -22.67 -10.34
CA SER A 155 -8.29 -22.97 -10.57
C SER A 155 -9.16 -22.88 -9.32
N HIS A 156 -8.57 -22.95 -8.12
CA HIS A 156 -9.28 -22.78 -6.86
C HIS A 156 -9.34 -21.31 -6.41
N CYS A 157 -8.20 -20.62 -6.48
CA CYS A 157 -8.12 -19.23 -6.05
C CYS A 157 -8.58 -18.29 -7.16
N GLY A 158 -9.37 -17.29 -6.81
CA GLY A 158 -9.68 -16.13 -7.65
C GLY A 158 -8.72 -14.97 -7.42
N ARG A 159 -8.06 -14.95 -6.25
CA ARG A 159 -6.98 -14.03 -5.88
C ARG A 159 -5.97 -14.77 -5.03
N ILE A 160 -4.67 -14.61 -5.35
CA ILE A 160 -3.56 -15.20 -4.59
C ILE A 160 -2.63 -14.07 -4.16
N ASP A 161 -2.70 -13.70 -2.90
CA ASP A 161 -1.79 -12.71 -2.31
C ASP A 161 -0.51 -13.41 -1.86
N LYS A 162 0.63 -12.98 -2.39
CA LYS A 162 1.92 -13.69 -2.23
C LYS A 162 2.88 -12.88 -1.38
N ASN A 163 3.40 -13.50 -0.33
CA ASN A 163 4.35 -12.89 0.58
C ASN A 163 5.58 -13.80 0.73
N MET A 164 6.76 -13.22 0.67
CA MET A 164 8.02 -13.92 0.89
C MET A 164 8.66 -13.34 2.14
N ILE A 165 9.11 -14.21 3.04
CA ILE A 165 9.77 -13.82 4.28
C ILE A 165 11.12 -14.55 4.33
N LEU A 166 12.20 -13.77 4.27
CA LEU A 166 13.54 -14.23 4.58
C LEU A 166 13.82 -14.04 6.08
N VAL A 167 14.39 -15.05 6.73
CA VAL A 167 14.84 -14.98 8.11
C VAL A 167 16.29 -15.47 8.16
N THR A 168 17.22 -14.61 8.55
CA THR A 168 18.68 -14.89 8.50
C THR A 168 19.42 -14.06 9.53
N ASP A 169 20.42 -14.60 10.24
CA ASP A 169 21.34 -13.78 11.05
C ASP A 169 22.67 -13.48 10.34
N GLU A 170 22.83 -13.99 9.12
CA GLU A 170 24.09 -13.88 8.37
C GLU A 170 24.01 -12.91 7.18
N ASP A 171 25.19 -12.47 6.74
CA ASP A 171 25.40 -11.76 5.48
C ASP A 171 25.25 -12.70 4.26
N ARG A 172 25.31 -12.15 3.04
CA ARG A 172 25.28 -12.95 1.82
C ARG A 172 26.65 -13.55 1.55
N ASP A 173 26.75 -14.88 1.55
CA ASP A 173 27.88 -15.57 0.96
C ASP A 173 27.73 -15.63 -0.58
N ASP A 174 28.26 -14.64 -1.31
CA ASP A 174 28.15 -14.54 -2.78
C ASP A 174 28.79 -15.74 -3.52
N ARG A 175 27.98 -16.78 -3.77
CA ARG A 175 28.41 -18.01 -4.48
C ARG A 175 28.05 -18.01 -5.94
N ASP A 176 26.93 -17.38 -6.28
CA ASP A 176 26.55 -17.14 -7.66
C ASP A 176 26.81 -15.68 -8.04
N SER A 177 28.02 -15.44 -8.54
CA SER A 177 28.43 -14.13 -9.08
C SER A 177 27.56 -13.63 -10.25
N THR A 178 26.70 -14.48 -10.82
CA THR A 178 25.77 -14.09 -11.89
C THR A 178 24.47 -13.53 -11.35
N GLN A 179 24.11 -13.84 -10.09
CA GLN A 179 22.95 -13.29 -9.43
C GLN A 179 23.26 -11.87 -8.95
N THR A 180 22.36 -10.93 -9.23
CA THR A 180 22.50 -9.53 -8.85
C THR A 180 21.29 -9.12 -8.03
N ALA A 181 21.46 -8.15 -7.12
CA ALA A 181 20.36 -7.62 -6.31
C ALA A 181 19.18 -7.17 -7.18
N SER A 182 19.48 -6.44 -8.26
CA SER A 182 18.48 -6.00 -9.24
C SER A 182 17.79 -7.17 -9.94
N GLY A 183 18.53 -8.21 -10.31
CA GLY A 183 17.97 -9.41 -10.94
C GLY A 183 17.01 -10.15 -10.01
N LEU A 184 17.41 -10.36 -8.76
CA LEU A 184 16.57 -11.02 -7.76
C LEU A 184 15.34 -10.17 -7.40
N LYS A 185 15.53 -8.86 -7.18
CA LYS A 185 14.43 -7.92 -6.92
C LYS A 185 13.40 -7.91 -8.07
N ASN A 186 13.88 -7.93 -9.32
CA ASN A 186 13.00 -8.04 -10.49
C ASN A 186 12.24 -9.36 -10.50
N LEU A 187 12.88 -10.47 -10.13
CA LEU A 187 12.24 -11.80 -10.08
C LEU A 187 11.13 -11.86 -9.02
N ILE A 188 11.42 -11.37 -7.82
CA ILE A 188 10.45 -11.25 -6.71
C ILE A 188 9.23 -10.43 -7.17
N LYS A 189 9.49 -9.26 -7.77
CA LYS A 189 8.44 -8.37 -8.28
C LYS A 189 7.64 -9.00 -9.43
N SER A 190 8.29 -9.64 -10.40
CA SER A 190 7.61 -10.27 -11.54
C SER A 190 6.75 -11.47 -11.13
N ASN A 191 7.09 -12.11 -10.02
CA ASN A 191 6.30 -13.20 -9.44
C ASN A 191 5.17 -12.68 -8.53
N GLY A 192 5.14 -11.36 -8.26
CA GLY A 192 4.12 -10.70 -7.46
C GLY A 192 4.27 -10.94 -5.96
N TYR A 193 5.48 -11.14 -5.46
CA TYR A 193 5.74 -11.25 -4.02
C TYR A 193 5.96 -9.87 -3.38
N VAL A 194 5.42 -9.69 -2.17
CA VAL A 194 5.94 -8.70 -1.19
C VAL A 194 7.08 -9.35 -0.42
N LEU A 195 8.28 -8.77 -0.46
CA LEU A 195 9.45 -9.31 0.24
C LEU A 195 9.59 -8.70 1.63
N ASN A 196 9.72 -9.56 2.63
CA ASN A 196 10.02 -9.20 4.00
C ASN A 196 11.31 -9.85 4.45
N VAL A 197 12.11 -9.09 5.21
CA VAL A 197 13.38 -9.58 5.70
C VAL A 197 13.44 -9.40 7.21
N ILE A 198 13.66 -10.49 7.93
CA ILE A 198 14.08 -10.49 9.34
C ILE A 198 15.58 -10.79 9.32
N ALA A 199 16.38 -9.80 9.69
CA ALA A 199 17.83 -9.92 9.66
C ALA A 199 18.53 -9.27 10.84
N ASP A 200 19.83 -9.55 11.02
CA ASP A 200 20.69 -8.85 11.98
C ASP A 200 20.98 -7.42 11.51
N VAL A 201 19.97 -6.56 11.71
CA VAL A 201 19.98 -5.14 11.39
C VAL A 201 19.48 -4.33 12.57
N GLU A 202 20.12 -3.18 12.78
CA GLU A 202 19.70 -2.16 13.72
C GLU A 202 18.91 -1.10 12.97
N ILE A 203 17.78 -0.64 13.54
CA ILE A 203 16.91 0.37 12.95
C ILE A 203 17.05 1.66 13.76
N ASP A 204 17.57 2.73 13.15
CA ASP A 204 17.89 4.03 13.78
C ASP A 204 18.85 3.96 14.98
N ASN A 205 19.74 2.96 15.02
CA ASN A 205 20.60 2.69 16.19
C ASN A 205 19.82 2.49 17.50
N ASP A 206 18.62 1.91 17.40
CA ASP A 206 17.76 1.62 18.54
C ASP A 206 17.29 0.17 18.51
N LEU A 207 17.61 -0.58 19.57
CA LEU A 207 17.19 -1.97 19.73
C LEU A 207 15.70 -2.11 20.07
N ASP A 208 15.04 -1.02 20.47
CA ASP A 208 13.59 -0.99 20.66
C ASP A 208 12.85 -0.84 19.32
N ASN A 209 13.53 -0.48 18.23
CA ASN A 209 12.95 -0.45 16.89
C ASN A 209 12.86 -1.88 16.31
N ILE A 210 11.64 -2.41 16.32
CA ILE A 210 11.29 -3.78 15.94
C ILE A 210 11.39 -3.98 14.43
N GLY A 211 10.86 -3.03 13.66
CA GLY A 211 10.75 -3.15 12.21
C GLY A 211 10.48 -1.82 11.53
N MET A 212 10.69 -1.81 10.22
CA MET A 212 10.55 -0.63 9.38
C MET A 212 9.90 -1.02 8.04
N LYS A 213 8.70 -0.49 7.79
CA LYS A 213 8.04 -0.56 6.47
C LYS A 213 8.69 0.48 5.56
N ILE A 214 9.21 0.05 4.42
CA ILE A 214 9.98 0.90 3.50
C ILE A 214 9.08 1.31 2.34
N GLN A 215 8.84 2.61 2.19
CA GLN A 215 7.95 3.17 1.16
C GLN A 215 8.73 4.04 0.16
N ASN A 216 8.06 4.50 -0.89
CA ASN A 216 8.51 5.58 -1.78
C ASN A 216 9.99 5.54 -2.19
N GLY A 217 10.48 4.43 -2.77
CA GLY A 217 11.88 4.34 -3.20
C GLY A 217 12.92 4.38 -2.07
N GLY A 218 12.51 4.09 -0.83
CA GLY A 218 13.37 4.10 0.35
C GLY A 218 13.18 5.31 1.29
N TYR A 219 12.09 6.04 1.17
CA TYR A 219 11.75 7.24 1.95
C TYR A 219 10.36 7.10 2.58
N ASN A 220 10.04 7.95 3.56
CA ASN A 220 8.78 7.89 4.31
C ASN A 220 8.59 6.52 4.97
N ASN A 221 9.62 6.08 5.67
CA ASN A 221 9.64 4.79 6.32
C ASN A 221 8.79 4.85 7.60
N THR A 222 7.95 3.85 7.82
CA THR A 222 7.23 3.72 9.09
C THR A 222 8.01 2.79 10.00
N ILE A 223 8.55 3.33 11.09
CA ILE A 223 9.31 2.60 12.10
C ILE A 223 8.36 2.18 13.23
N TYR A 224 8.46 0.93 13.64
CA TYR A 224 7.68 0.33 14.72
C TYR A 224 8.59 0.15 15.93
N THR A 225 8.32 0.90 17.00
CA THR A 225 9.15 0.92 18.21
C THR A 225 8.38 0.29 19.36
N ALA A 226 9.01 -0.63 20.08
CA ALA A 226 8.44 -1.21 21.28
C ALA A 226 8.18 -0.14 22.33
N ASP A 227 6.97 -0.13 22.89
CA ASP A 227 6.60 0.76 23.98
C ASP A 227 5.61 0.04 24.90
N SER A 228 6.12 -0.47 26.02
CA SER A 228 5.33 -1.18 27.01
C SER A 228 4.16 -0.36 27.60
N SER A 229 4.20 0.98 27.49
CA SER A 229 3.17 1.89 27.95
C SER A 229 2.05 2.10 26.92
N ALA A 230 2.33 1.88 25.64
CA ALA A 230 1.35 2.00 24.57
C ALA A 230 0.27 0.91 24.68
N PRO A 231 -0.98 1.19 24.23
CA PRO A 231 -2.06 0.21 24.24
C PRO A 231 -1.74 -1.07 23.45
N LEU A 232 -1.05 -0.91 22.31
CA LEU A 232 -0.64 -2.01 21.42
C LEU A 232 0.75 -2.56 21.76
N LYS A 233 1.40 -2.05 22.81
CA LYS A 233 2.80 -2.39 23.19
C LYS A 233 3.88 -1.92 22.21
N TYR A 234 3.50 -1.17 21.18
CA TYR A 234 4.40 -0.47 20.28
C TYR A 234 3.79 0.87 19.84
N VAL A 235 4.63 1.76 19.31
CA VAL A 235 4.27 3.01 18.65
C VAL A 235 4.84 3.02 17.23
N THR A 236 4.30 3.88 16.37
CA THR A 236 4.77 4.05 14.99
C THR A 236 5.27 5.47 14.79
N THR A 237 6.43 5.61 14.16
CA THR A 237 6.98 6.91 13.75
C THR A 237 7.19 6.91 12.25
N VAL A 238 6.73 7.94 11.55
CA VAL A 238 7.02 8.14 10.14
C VAL A 238 8.30 8.95 10.01
N ASP A 239 9.28 8.42 9.29
CA ASP A 239 10.53 9.10 9.01
C ASP A 239 10.76 9.29 7.51
N THR A 240 10.91 10.55 7.11
CA THR A 240 11.06 10.94 5.70
C THR A 240 12.50 10.83 5.20
N ARG A 241 13.48 10.51 6.06
CA ARG A 241 14.88 10.30 5.67
C ARG A 241 15.03 8.95 4.94
N SER A 242 16.15 8.77 4.25
CA SER A 242 16.43 7.52 3.53
C SER A 242 16.56 6.34 4.49
N TYR A 243 15.97 5.19 4.16
CA TYR A 243 16.08 3.94 4.94
C TYR A 243 17.54 3.53 5.22
N LYS A 244 18.48 3.91 4.35
CA LYS A 244 19.93 3.64 4.51
C LYS A 244 20.54 4.31 5.73
N ILE A 245 19.90 5.35 6.26
CA ILE A 245 20.32 6.03 7.49
C ILE A 245 19.86 5.23 8.72
N PHE A 246 18.82 4.40 8.56
CA PHE A 246 18.19 3.69 9.64
C PHE A 246 18.64 2.25 9.75
N ALA A 247 18.79 1.55 8.62
CA ALA A 247 19.25 0.18 8.62
C ALA A 247 20.77 0.13 8.65
N ASP A 248 21.37 0.06 9.85
CA ASP A 248 22.74 -0.41 10.01
C ASP A 248 22.71 -1.93 10.24
N GLY A 249 23.80 -2.63 9.95
CA GLY A 249 23.82 -4.08 10.09
C GLY A 249 25.18 -4.58 10.54
N PHE A 250 25.21 -5.80 11.07
CA PHE A 250 26.48 -6.48 11.26
C PHE A 250 27.09 -6.77 9.87
N LYS A 251 28.32 -6.30 9.64
CA LYS A 251 29.02 -6.35 8.33
C LYS A 251 28.25 -5.62 7.21
N ASP A 252 27.70 -6.36 6.24
CA ASP A 252 27.08 -5.86 5.01
C ASP A 252 25.66 -6.43 4.81
N THR A 253 25.08 -7.06 5.84
CA THR A 253 23.71 -7.61 5.86
C THR A 253 22.66 -6.60 5.39
N ASN A 254 22.78 -5.33 5.82
CA ASN A 254 21.89 -4.26 5.37
C ASN A 254 21.97 -4.05 3.84
N THR A 255 23.19 -3.99 3.28
CA THR A 255 23.40 -3.81 1.84
C THR A 255 22.94 -5.01 1.02
N HIS A 256 22.92 -6.19 1.62
CA HIS A 256 22.53 -7.42 0.95
C HIS A 256 21.02 -7.65 0.90
N TYR A 257 20.28 -7.27 1.95
CA TYR A 257 18.86 -7.63 2.04
C TYR A 257 17.91 -6.44 2.21
N SER A 258 18.31 -5.36 2.90
CA SER A 258 17.40 -4.20 3.06
C SER A 258 17.14 -3.50 1.73
N ASP A 259 18.16 -3.40 0.86
CA ASP A 259 18.03 -2.86 -0.50
C ASP A 259 17.08 -3.67 -1.40
N LEU A 260 16.88 -4.96 -1.11
CA LEU A 260 15.93 -5.81 -1.84
C LEU A 260 14.48 -5.52 -1.48
N VAL A 261 14.22 -5.07 -0.24
CA VAL A 261 12.87 -4.77 0.25
C VAL A 261 12.35 -3.46 -0.33
N VAL A 262 13.22 -2.49 -0.62
CA VAL A 262 12.85 -1.23 -1.30
C VAL A 262 12.03 -1.54 -2.54
N ASP A 263 10.94 -0.81 -2.80
CA ASP A 263 10.03 -0.99 -3.94
C ASP A 263 9.24 -2.32 -3.96
N THR A 264 9.33 -3.16 -2.92
CA THR A 264 8.51 -4.37 -2.79
C THR A 264 7.32 -4.20 -1.85
N TRP A 265 7.13 -2.99 -1.28
CA TRP A 265 6.12 -2.67 -0.25
C TRP A 265 6.27 -3.42 1.09
N GLY A 266 7.31 -4.24 1.21
CA GLY A 266 7.56 -4.99 2.42
C GLY A 266 8.29 -4.20 3.51
N ALA A 267 8.73 -4.94 4.51
CA ALA A 267 9.38 -4.41 5.69
C ALA A 267 10.66 -5.18 6.03
N VAL A 268 11.56 -4.47 6.70
CA VAL A 268 12.76 -5.05 7.32
C VAL A 268 12.52 -5.10 8.83
N PHE A 269 12.95 -6.18 9.47
CA PHE A 269 12.79 -6.43 10.89
C PHE A 269 14.13 -6.73 11.54
N ASN A 270 14.32 -6.21 12.74
CA ASN A 270 15.49 -6.48 13.58
C ASN A 270 15.33 -7.85 14.25
N ILE A 271 16.19 -8.81 13.90
CA ILE A 271 16.16 -10.16 14.47
C ILE A 271 16.43 -10.17 15.99
N GLU A 272 17.25 -9.24 16.49
CA GLU A 272 17.51 -9.13 17.93
C GLU A 272 16.25 -8.68 18.69
N SER A 273 15.39 -7.87 18.07
CA SER A 273 14.06 -7.56 18.61
C SER A 273 13.18 -8.80 18.67
N MET A 274 13.26 -9.71 17.71
CA MET A 274 12.55 -10.99 17.76
C MET A 274 13.02 -11.85 18.94
N ARG A 275 14.34 -11.93 19.14
CA ARG A 275 14.99 -12.71 20.21
C ARG A 275 14.69 -12.15 21.60
N THR A 276 14.62 -10.83 21.76
CA THR A 276 14.50 -10.16 23.06
C THR A 276 13.07 -9.71 23.40
N GLN A 277 12.22 -9.46 22.40
CA GLN A 277 10.89 -8.85 22.54
C GLN A 277 9.78 -9.69 21.91
N GLY A 278 9.96 -11.00 21.82
CA GLY A 278 9.17 -11.92 20.98
C GLY A 278 7.66 -11.69 20.91
N GLU A 279 6.96 -11.39 22.01
CA GLU A 279 5.52 -11.10 21.97
C GLU A 279 5.17 -9.79 21.25
N VAL A 280 5.87 -8.69 21.58
CA VAL A 280 5.65 -7.39 20.91
C VAL A 280 6.11 -7.47 19.45
N PHE A 281 7.23 -8.15 19.20
CA PHE A 281 7.69 -8.45 17.84
C PHE A 281 6.61 -9.21 17.06
N ALA A 282 6.03 -10.27 17.65
CA ALA A 282 4.98 -11.05 17.00
C ALA A 282 3.77 -10.17 16.63
N ASP A 283 3.33 -9.29 17.53
CA ASP A 283 2.18 -8.43 17.30
C ASP A 283 2.45 -7.44 16.15
N VAL A 284 3.60 -6.78 16.14
CA VAL A 284 4.03 -5.89 15.03
C VAL A 284 4.17 -6.66 13.73
N PHE A 285 4.92 -7.77 13.75
CA PHE A 285 5.21 -8.58 12.57
C PHE A 285 3.92 -9.10 11.93
N VAL A 286 3.04 -9.72 12.72
CA VAL A 286 1.74 -10.24 12.24
C VAL A 286 0.87 -9.12 11.70
N THR A 287 0.79 -7.98 12.39
CA THR A 287 -0.01 -6.83 11.94
C THR A 287 0.42 -6.37 10.54
N ILE A 288 1.72 -6.10 10.37
CA ILE A 288 2.25 -5.63 9.09
C ILE A 288 2.08 -6.70 8.02
N LYS A 289 2.35 -7.99 8.32
CA LYS A 289 2.33 -9.03 7.29
C LYS A 289 0.91 -9.28 6.79
N VAL A 290 -0.07 -9.27 7.70
CA VAL A 290 -1.46 -9.48 7.33
C VAL A 290 -1.99 -8.28 6.53
N GLU A 291 -1.63 -7.05 6.89
CA GLU A 291 -1.92 -5.84 6.11
C GLU A 291 -1.38 -5.97 4.68
N GLU A 292 -0.08 -6.21 4.52
CA GLU A 292 0.58 -6.39 3.20
C GLU A 292 -0.04 -7.52 2.37
N ILE A 293 -0.34 -8.67 2.99
CA ILE A 293 -1.00 -9.78 2.31
C ILE A 293 -2.41 -9.36 1.87
N SER A 294 -3.15 -8.64 2.72
CA SER A 294 -4.54 -8.25 2.45
C SER A 294 -4.70 -7.15 1.41
N GLU A 295 -3.75 -6.23 1.36
CA GLU A 295 -3.68 -5.14 0.37
C GLU A 295 -3.14 -5.64 -0.97
N GLY A 296 -2.41 -6.76 -0.96
CA GLY A 296 -1.82 -7.38 -2.14
C GLY A 296 -0.50 -6.72 -2.55
N SER A 297 0.33 -7.44 -3.31
CA SER A 297 1.62 -6.96 -3.85
C SER A 297 1.47 -5.88 -4.95
N GLY A 298 0.26 -5.35 -5.13
CA GLY A 298 -0.14 -4.45 -6.20
C GLY A 298 -0.38 -3.03 -5.71
N GLY A 299 0.70 -2.31 -5.41
CA GLY A 299 0.77 -0.85 -5.66
C GLY A 299 0.82 -0.52 -7.17
N SER A 300 0.20 -1.38 -8.00
CA SER A 300 -0.05 -1.20 -9.42
C SER A 300 -1.18 -2.17 -9.82
N SER A 301 -2.34 -1.60 -10.12
CA SER A 301 -3.33 -2.07 -11.11
C SER A 301 -3.34 -3.57 -11.44
N GLY A 302 -4.27 -4.35 -10.87
CA GLY A 302 -4.44 -5.74 -11.32
C GLY A 302 -5.50 -6.57 -10.59
N GLY A 303 -6.78 -6.38 -10.94
CA GLY A 303 -7.78 -7.45 -10.92
C GLY A 303 -8.78 -7.43 -9.78
N CYS A 304 -9.73 -6.49 -9.82
CA CYS A 304 -11.01 -6.65 -9.13
C CYS A 304 -11.82 -7.76 -9.83
N GLY A 305 -11.48 -9.02 -9.54
CA GLY A 305 -12.26 -10.18 -9.90
C GLY A 305 -13.46 -10.30 -8.96
N SER A 306 -14.58 -9.69 -9.35
CA SER A 306 -15.90 -9.74 -8.72
C SER A 306 -16.06 -9.04 -7.35
N ARG A 307 -16.82 -7.95 -7.37
CA ARG A 307 -17.32 -7.11 -6.26
C ARG A 307 -16.31 -6.17 -5.60
N CYS A 308 -15.92 -5.15 -6.35
CA CYS A 308 -15.66 -3.83 -5.78
C CYS A 308 -17.02 -3.19 -5.46
N GLU A 309 -17.68 -3.68 -4.40
CA GLU A 309 -18.76 -2.96 -3.70
C GLU A 309 -18.14 -2.23 -2.48
N SER A 310 -16.99 -1.60 -2.66
CA SER A 310 -16.46 -0.65 -1.68
C SER A 310 -16.77 0.74 -2.18
N ASN A 311 -17.78 1.35 -1.57
CA ASN A 311 -18.04 2.78 -1.64
C ASN A 311 -16.77 3.54 -1.23
N SER A 312 -15.92 3.90 -2.20
CA SER A 312 -14.70 4.65 -1.96
C SER A 312 -15.06 6.13 -1.86
N GLU A 313 -14.75 6.74 -0.71
CA GLU A 313 -14.72 8.20 -0.59
C GLU A 313 -13.42 8.67 -1.25
N VAL A 314 -13.53 9.10 -2.50
CA VAL A 314 -12.40 9.58 -3.32
C VAL A 314 -12.50 11.09 -3.41
N GLY A 315 -11.40 11.82 -3.21
CA GLY A 315 -11.45 13.27 -3.14
C GLY A 315 -10.10 13.93 -2.91
N GLY A 316 -10.10 15.25 -2.75
CA GLY A 316 -8.89 15.94 -2.30
C GLY A 316 -9.01 17.43 -2.04
N ASP A 317 -7.99 17.94 -1.34
CA ASP A 317 -7.50 19.32 -1.28
C ASP A 317 -6.07 19.32 -0.69
N PRO A 318 -5.03 19.92 -1.31
CA PRO A 318 -4.29 19.42 -2.49
C PRO A 318 -3.77 17.96 -2.40
N HIS A 319 -4.18 17.22 -1.38
CA HIS A 319 -3.98 15.79 -1.17
C HIS A 319 -5.04 15.02 -1.97
N PHE A 320 -4.66 14.46 -3.12
CA PHE A 320 -5.56 13.71 -3.99
C PHE A 320 -5.54 12.24 -3.63
N THR A 321 -6.72 11.63 -3.58
CA THR A 321 -6.89 10.17 -3.57
C THR A 321 -7.45 9.74 -4.91
N THR A 322 -6.82 8.79 -5.61
CA THR A 322 -7.32 8.23 -6.88
C THR A 322 -8.46 7.23 -6.65
N TRP A 323 -9.12 6.80 -7.73
CA TRP A 323 -10.19 5.80 -7.66
C TRP A 323 -9.78 4.48 -6.99
N THR A 324 -8.49 4.12 -7.04
CA THR A 324 -7.93 2.92 -6.41
C THR A 324 -7.20 3.21 -5.11
N ASN A 325 -7.53 4.32 -4.46
CA ASN A 325 -7.00 4.71 -3.15
C ASN A 325 -5.48 5.01 -3.15
N GLU A 326 -4.91 5.42 -4.29
CA GLU A 326 -3.54 5.94 -4.32
C GLU A 326 -3.56 7.41 -3.89
N HIS A 327 -2.75 7.74 -2.88
CA HIS A 327 -2.64 9.10 -2.35
C HIS A 327 -1.43 9.83 -2.94
N TYR A 328 -1.64 11.05 -3.42
CA TYR A 328 -0.57 11.91 -3.91
C TYR A 328 -0.84 13.40 -3.67
N GLU A 329 0.19 14.23 -3.79
CA GLU A 329 0.11 15.67 -3.55
C GLU A 329 0.50 16.44 -4.82
N TYR A 330 -0.29 17.45 -5.19
CA TYR A 330 0.05 18.39 -6.27
C TYR A 330 -0.14 19.83 -5.83
N HIS A 331 0.95 20.60 -5.82
CA HIS A 331 0.96 21.97 -5.31
C HIS A 331 1.06 23.08 -6.38
N GLY A 332 0.60 22.84 -7.61
CA GLY A 332 0.54 23.90 -8.63
C GLY A 332 -0.63 24.86 -8.43
N GLN A 333 -0.49 26.12 -8.87
CA GLN A 333 -1.59 27.09 -8.98
C GLN A 333 -2.01 27.27 -10.44
N CYS A 334 -3.25 26.87 -10.75
CA CYS A 334 -3.92 27.03 -12.05
C CYS A 334 -5.35 26.46 -11.97
N ASP A 335 -6.05 26.45 -13.10
CA ASP A 335 -7.29 25.67 -13.27
C ASP A 335 -6.91 24.26 -13.77
N LEU A 336 -7.46 23.23 -13.13
CA LEU A 336 -7.18 21.82 -13.41
C LEU A 336 -8.47 21.05 -13.71
N VAL A 337 -8.35 20.01 -14.55
CA VAL A 337 -9.42 19.05 -14.80
C VAL A 337 -9.33 17.91 -13.77
N MET A 338 -10.15 17.98 -12.73
CA MET A 338 -10.17 16.92 -11.71
C MET A 338 -10.78 15.63 -12.27
N LEU A 339 -11.89 15.78 -12.99
CA LEU A 339 -12.69 14.68 -13.54
C LEU A 339 -13.50 15.17 -14.74
N SER A 340 -13.57 14.36 -15.81
CA SER A 340 -14.47 14.55 -16.94
C SER A 340 -15.03 13.20 -17.41
N ASP A 341 -16.33 13.15 -17.68
CA ASP A 341 -17.02 12.04 -18.35
C ASP A 341 -18.09 12.58 -19.31
N PRO A 342 -17.85 12.61 -20.63
CA PRO A 342 -18.84 13.08 -21.60
C PRO A 342 -20.04 12.14 -21.77
N LYS A 343 -19.96 10.90 -21.29
CA LYS A 343 -21.03 9.90 -21.40
C LYS A 343 -21.90 9.83 -20.14
N PHE A 344 -21.52 10.56 -19.10
CA PHE A 344 -22.25 10.60 -17.84
C PHE A 344 -23.74 10.83 -18.09
N ALA A 345 -24.55 10.01 -17.43
CA ALA A 345 -25.99 10.14 -17.37
C ALA A 345 -26.66 10.21 -18.76
N ASP A 346 -26.51 9.17 -19.58
CA ASP A 346 -27.05 9.09 -20.96
C ASP A 346 -26.48 10.18 -21.89
N ASN A 347 -25.18 10.47 -21.78
CA ASN A 347 -24.48 11.54 -22.50
C ASN A 347 -24.95 12.96 -22.13
N LEU A 348 -25.45 13.13 -20.91
CA LEU A 348 -25.62 14.46 -20.34
C LEU A 348 -24.25 15.12 -20.14
N GLY A 349 -23.24 14.33 -19.75
CA GLY A 349 -21.87 14.80 -19.53
C GLY A 349 -21.68 15.36 -18.12
N LEU A 350 -20.49 15.13 -17.57
CA LEU A 350 -20.03 15.59 -16.26
C LEU A 350 -18.60 16.14 -16.41
N ASP A 351 -18.37 17.36 -15.95
CA ASP A 351 -17.03 17.94 -15.86
C ASP A 351 -16.85 18.62 -14.52
N ILE A 352 -15.71 18.36 -13.89
CA ILE A 352 -15.37 18.93 -12.59
C ILE A 352 -13.98 19.53 -12.70
N HIS A 353 -13.94 20.85 -12.66
CA HIS A 353 -12.71 21.61 -12.67
C HIS A 353 -12.45 22.18 -11.28
N ILE A 354 -11.20 22.16 -10.86
CA ILE A 354 -10.76 22.75 -9.59
C ILE A 354 -9.80 23.89 -9.88
N ARG A 355 -9.84 24.92 -9.04
CA ARG A 355 -8.93 26.06 -9.10
C ARG A 355 -8.07 26.03 -7.86
N THR A 356 -6.78 25.82 -8.06
CA THR A 356 -5.81 25.79 -6.97
C THR A 356 -5.13 27.15 -6.81
N LYS A 357 -4.76 27.49 -5.58
CA LYS A 357 -4.05 28.73 -5.24
C LYS A 357 -2.87 28.42 -4.33
N ILE A 358 -1.70 28.96 -4.65
CA ILE A 358 -0.48 28.77 -3.87
C ILE A 358 -0.42 29.77 -2.72
N VAL A 359 0.06 29.29 -1.56
CA VAL A 359 0.50 30.07 -0.42
C VAL A 359 1.95 29.69 -0.11
N ARG A 360 2.87 30.50 -0.62
CA ARG A 360 4.34 30.32 -0.49
C ARG A 360 4.83 28.96 -1.05
N PHE A 361 4.72 27.89 -0.26
CA PHE A 361 5.29 26.56 -0.53
C PHE A 361 4.23 25.44 -0.58
N TRP A 362 2.96 25.74 -0.32
CA TRP A 362 1.84 24.81 -0.44
C TRP A 362 0.72 25.44 -1.27
N SER A 363 -0.31 24.68 -1.62
CA SER A 363 -1.51 25.18 -2.30
C SER A 363 -2.76 24.57 -1.70
N TYR A 364 -3.92 25.11 -2.06
CA TYR A 364 -5.23 24.56 -1.73
C TYR A 364 -6.18 24.79 -2.90
N ILE A 365 -7.28 24.06 -2.93
CA ILE A 365 -8.38 24.29 -3.85
C ILE A 365 -9.20 25.46 -3.32
N LYS A 366 -9.19 26.56 -4.06
CA LYS A 366 -9.94 27.79 -3.74
C LYS A 366 -11.40 27.70 -4.17
N SER A 367 -11.64 27.08 -5.33
CA SER A 367 -12.97 26.89 -5.88
C SER A 367 -13.07 25.63 -6.72
N VAL A 368 -14.27 25.08 -6.79
CA VAL A 368 -14.64 23.97 -7.68
C VAL A 368 -15.79 24.41 -8.58
N VAL A 369 -15.76 23.98 -9.83
CA VAL A 369 -16.89 24.08 -10.75
C VAL A 369 -17.30 22.70 -11.19
N ILE A 370 -18.58 22.40 -11.04
CA ILE A 370 -19.21 21.18 -11.50
C ILE A 370 -20.14 21.56 -12.64
N ARG A 371 -19.98 20.93 -13.80
CA ARG A 371 -20.89 21.04 -14.94
C ARG A 371 -21.57 19.69 -15.17
N ILE A 372 -22.89 19.69 -15.24
CA ILE A 372 -23.68 18.54 -15.67
C ILE A 372 -24.59 19.00 -16.82
N GLY A 373 -24.39 18.45 -18.02
CA GLY A 373 -25.08 18.96 -19.21
C GLY A 373 -24.73 20.41 -19.49
N ASN A 374 -25.74 21.28 -19.44
CA ASN A 374 -25.58 22.72 -19.65
C ASN A 374 -25.57 23.51 -18.35
N ASP A 375 -25.87 22.87 -17.22
CA ASP A 375 -25.93 23.53 -15.92
C ASP A 375 -24.55 23.51 -15.26
N LEU A 376 -24.23 24.62 -14.60
CA LEU A 376 -22.95 24.87 -13.96
C LEU A 376 -23.17 25.31 -12.52
N LEU A 377 -22.50 24.65 -11.58
CA LEU A 377 -22.43 25.02 -10.18
C LEU A 377 -20.97 25.29 -9.82
N GLU A 378 -20.65 26.55 -9.55
CA GLU A 378 -19.37 26.96 -8.98
C GLU A 378 -19.52 27.19 -7.49
N ILE A 379 -18.57 26.74 -6.69
CA ILE A 379 -18.52 26.94 -5.24
C ILE A 379 -17.11 27.44 -4.87
N GLU A 380 -17.04 28.53 -4.10
CA GLU A 380 -15.78 29.15 -3.66
C GLU A 380 -15.72 29.24 -2.12
N GLY A 381 -14.52 29.02 -1.56
CA GLY A 381 -14.24 29.24 -0.14
C GLY A 381 -13.89 30.71 0.18
N THR A 382 -14.05 31.13 1.44
CA THR A 382 -13.75 32.49 1.90
C THR A 382 -12.87 32.50 3.16
N LEU A 383 -11.94 33.45 3.22
CA LEU A 383 -11.04 33.66 4.37
C LEU A 383 -11.67 34.47 5.50
N ASP A 384 -12.77 35.17 5.23
CA ASP A 384 -13.38 36.02 6.25
C ASP A 384 -14.18 35.14 7.21
N ASP A 385 -13.64 34.92 8.41
CA ASP A 385 -14.30 34.13 9.47
C ASP A 385 -15.69 34.70 9.87
N ASN A 386 -16.03 35.93 9.47
CA ASN A 386 -17.34 36.55 9.69
C ASN A 386 -18.29 36.42 8.49
N ASP A 387 -17.82 35.89 7.38
CA ASP A 387 -18.56 35.73 6.15
C ASP A 387 -19.32 34.39 6.18
N ALA A 388 -20.53 34.47 6.74
CA ALA A 388 -21.46 33.35 6.77
C ALA A 388 -22.24 33.20 5.45
N GLU A 389 -21.95 34.02 4.43
CA GLU A 389 -22.64 33.93 3.14
C GLU A 389 -22.15 32.70 2.36
N ALA A 390 -23.00 32.24 1.44
CA ALA A 390 -22.67 31.12 0.57
C ALA A 390 -22.12 31.68 -0.74
N HIS A 391 -20.85 31.42 -1.04
CA HIS A 391 -20.25 31.83 -2.31
C HIS A 391 -20.40 30.70 -3.32
N TYR A 392 -21.49 30.76 -4.07
CA TYR A 392 -21.73 29.84 -5.18
C TYR A 392 -22.41 30.56 -6.34
N TRP A 393 -22.21 30.03 -7.54
CA TRP A 393 -22.84 30.54 -8.76
C TRP A 393 -23.51 29.39 -9.48
N ILE A 394 -24.77 29.59 -9.86
CA ILE A 394 -25.49 28.69 -10.76
C ILE A 394 -25.53 29.37 -12.12
N ASN A 395 -24.93 28.74 -13.14
CA ASN A 395 -24.91 29.28 -14.50
C ASN A 395 -24.40 30.75 -14.56
N TYR A 396 -23.35 31.03 -13.77
CA TYR A 396 -22.74 32.35 -13.57
C TYR A 396 -23.59 33.39 -12.83
N GLU A 397 -24.79 33.02 -12.35
CA GLU A 397 -25.61 33.84 -11.48
C GLU A 397 -25.23 33.58 -10.01
N TYR A 398 -24.74 34.62 -9.34
CA TYR A 398 -24.38 34.55 -7.93
C TYR A 398 -25.59 34.20 -7.07
N GLN A 399 -25.47 33.15 -6.25
CA GLN A 399 -26.54 32.62 -5.40
C GLN A 399 -27.83 32.33 -6.17
N GLY A 400 -27.72 31.78 -7.38
CA GLY A 400 -28.87 31.29 -8.14
C GLY A 400 -29.62 30.16 -7.41
N ASP A 401 -30.71 29.70 -8.02
CA ASP A 401 -31.53 28.62 -7.48
C ASP A 401 -30.74 27.31 -7.40
N LEU A 402 -30.59 26.78 -6.18
CA LEU A 402 -29.69 25.66 -5.87
C LEU A 402 -30.44 24.34 -5.65
N ASP A 403 -31.76 24.36 -5.41
CA ASP A 403 -32.51 23.16 -4.98
C ASP A 403 -32.47 22.04 -6.02
N ASP A 404 -32.36 22.38 -7.31
CA ASP A 404 -32.21 21.47 -8.44
C ASP A 404 -31.04 21.90 -9.33
N PHE A 405 -30.07 21.00 -9.51
CA PHE A 405 -28.90 21.18 -10.35
C PHE A 405 -28.87 20.08 -11.41
N ALA A 406 -29.19 20.44 -12.66
CA ALA A 406 -29.28 19.51 -13.78
C ALA A 406 -30.26 18.32 -13.57
N GLY A 407 -31.34 18.53 -12.81
CA GLY A 407 -32.27 17.47 -12.41
C GLY A 407 -31.82 16.60 -11.23
N PHE A 408 -30.73 16.98 -10.57
CA PHE A 408 -30.25 16.37 -9.33
C PHE A 408 -30.47 17.31 -8.16
N THR A 409 -30.98 16.78 -7.05
CA THR A 409 -31.23 17.58 -5.86
C THR A 409 -29.93 17.98 -5.19
N VAL A 410 -29.78 19.26 -4.83
CA VAL A 410 -28.65 19.72 -4.01
C VAL A 410 -29.14 20.02 -2.59
N THR A 411 -28.45 19.47 -1.61
CA THR A 411 -28.69 19.80 -0.20
C THR A 411 -27.51 20.60 0.34
N GLN A 412 -27.80 21.74 0.97
CA GLN A 412 -26.81 22.55 1.67
C GLN A 412 -26.91 22.33 3.18
N ALA A 413 -25.77 22.11 3.84
CA ALA A 413 -25.65 22.08 5.29
C ALA A 413 -24.60 23.10 5.76
N LEU A 414 -24.83 23.69 6.94
CA LEU A 414 -23.90 24.62 7.59
C LEU A 414 -23.51 24.07 8.97
N PRO A 415 -22.60 23.07 9.07
CA PRO A 415 -22.22 22.48 10.34
C PRO A 415 -21.60 23.48 11.34
N ALA A 416 -20.91 24.50 10.83
CA ALA A 416 -20.33 25.60 11.62
C ALA A 416 -20.22 26.86 10.75
N ASN A 417 -19.95 28.04 11.34
CA ASN A 417 -19.88 29.30 10.58
C ASN A 417 -18.84 29.29 9.45
N TYR A 418 -17.76 28.53 9.62
CA TYR A 418 -16.65 28.38 8.67
C TYR A 418 -16.66 27.02 7.96
N LYS A 419 -17.68 26.18 8.20
CA LYS A 419 -17.84 24.87 7.55
C LYS A 419 -19.17 24.83 6.80
N ARG A 420 -19.11 24.54 5.50
CA ARG A 420 -20.29 24.39 4.66
C ARG A 420 -20.18 23.12 3.85
N GLN A 421 -21.30 22.46 3.60
CA GLN A 421 -21.35 21.27 2.78
C GLN A 421 -22.46 21.40 1.74
N TYR A 422 -22.15 21.01 0.51
CA TYR A 422 -23.09 20.84 -0.59
C TYR A 422 -23.08 19.37 -0.98
N LYS A 423 -24.24 18.74 -1.00
CA LYS A 423 -24.41 17.34 -1.45
C LYS A 423 -25.30 17.33 -2.68
N ILE A 424 -24.75 16.91 -3.82
CA ILE A 424 -25.49 16.68 -5.07
C ILE A 424 -25.89 15.20 -5.09
N ASP A 425 -27.18 14.92 -4.95
CA ASP A 425 -27.71 13.55 -4.94
C ASP A 425 -27.88 13.00 -6.36
N LEU A 426 -27.09 12.01 -6.72
CA LEU A 426 -27.15 11.34 -8.02
C LEU A 426 -28.09 10.11 -8.00
N SER A 427 -28.72 9.80 -6.86
CA SER A 427 -29.66 8.69 -6.68
C SER A 427 -30.83 8.60 -7.66
N PRO A 428 -31.33 9.72 -8.25
CA PRO A 428 -32.34 9.64 -9.29
C PRO A 428 -31.91 8.82 -10.51
N LYS A 429 -30.60 8.69 -10.75
CA LYS A 429 -30.04 7.94 -11.88
C LYS A 429 -29.16 6.77 -11.47
N TYR A 430 -28.43 6.90 -10.37
CA TYR A 430 -27.45 5.92 -9.94
C TYR A 430 -27.63 5.61 -8.46
N GLN A 431 -27.92 4.36 -8.14
CA GLN A 431 -28.28 3.97 -6.78
C GLN A 431 -27.19 4.36 -5.77
N ASP A 432 -27.59 5.08 -4.72
CA ASP A 432 -26.72 5.49 -3.61
C ASP A 432 -25.51 6.34 -4.01
N ALA A 433 -25.53 7.01 -5.17
CA ALA A 433 -24.41 7.83 -5.61
C ALA A 433 -24.61 9.32 -5.30
N TYR A 434 -23.54 10.02 -4.97
CA TYR A 434 -23.55 11.46 -4.71
C TYR A 434 -22.17 12.12 -4.86
N ILE A 435 -22.18 13.44 -5.04
CA ILE A 435 -20.98 14.29 -4.99
C ILE A 435 -21.12 15.20 -3.78
N VAL A 436 -20.05 15.36 -3.00
CA VAL A 436 -20.01 16.23 -1.83
C VAL A 436 -18.92 17.27 -2.01
N VAL A 437 -19.27 18.54 -1.85
CA VAL A 437 -18.31 19.65 -1.76
C VAL A 437 -18.36 20.18 -0.34
N GLN A 438 -17.21 20.21 0.34
CA GLN A 438 -17.06 20.72 1.68
C GLN A 438 -16.16 21.95 1.67
N LEU A 439 -16.57 22.98 2.41
CA LEU A 439 -15.80 24.19 2.63
C LEU A 439 -15.27 24.21 4.04
N TYR A 440 -14.00 24.56 4.18
CA TYR A 440 -13.32 24.84 5.44
C TYR A 440 -12.61 26.17 5.30
N LYS A 441 -13.27 27.26 5.70
CA LYS A 441 -12.82 28.63 5.38
C LYS A 441 -12.64 28.80 3.86
N GLU A 442 -11.41 29.02 3.40
CA GLU A 442 -11.07 29.18 1.98
C GLU A 442 -10.79 27.87 1.24
N PHE A 443 -10.72 26.76 1.96
CA PHE A 443 -10.40 25.43 1.44
C PHE A 443 -11.66 24.76 0.91
N VAL A 444 -11.51 24.07 -0.22
CA VAL A 444 -12.59 23.38 -0.92
C VAL A 444 -12.20 21.93 -1.11
N ARG A 445 -12.87 21.04 -0.41
CA ARG A 445 -12.72 19.61 -0.59
C ARG A 445 -13.85 19.08 -1.45
N VAL A 446 -13.51 18.25 -2.44
CA VAL A 446 -14.49 17.55 -3.28
C VAL A 446 -14.39 16.06 -3.00
N GLN A 447 -15.54 15.40 -2.80
CA GLN A 447 -15.65 13.97 -2.54
C GLN A 447 -16.66 13.31 -3.49
N PHE A 448 -16.33 12.11 -3.93
CA PHE A 448 -17.13 11.29 -4.83
C PHE A 448 -17.57 10.02 -4.11
N HIS A 449 -18.84 9.68 -4.28
CA HIS A 449 -19.41 8.44 -3.75
C HIS A 449 -20.26 7.78 -4.82
N GLY A 450 -19.86 6.60 -5.26
CA GLY A 450 -20.53 5.84 -6.32
C GLY A 450 -19.64 4.79 -6.96
N GLY A 451 -20.25 3.85 -7.66
CA GLY A 451 -19.57 2.74 -8.33
C GLY A 451 -19.11 3.04 -9.76
N GLU A 452 -18.65 1.98 -10.42
CA GLU A 452 -18.26 1.99 -11.83
C GLU A 452 -19.39 2.49 -12.73
N GLU A 453 -20.65 2.22 -12.37
CA GLU A 453 -21.80 2.68 -13.16
C GLU A 453 -21.89 4.21 -13.27
N VAL A 454 -21.30 4.95 -12.32
CA VAL A 454 -21.35 6.42 -12.25
C VAL A 454 -20.06 7.03 -12.76
N PHE A 455 -18.93 6.52 -12.28
CA PHE A 455 -17.62 7.14 -12.46
C PHE A 455 -16.65 6.30 -13.32
N GLY A 456 -17.08 5.14 -13.82
CA GLY A 456 -16.24 4.19 -14.56
C GLY A 456 -15.66 4.71 -15.88
N ASN A 457 -16.24 5.75 -16.47
CA ASN A 457 -15.76 6.38 -17.72
C ASN A 457 -14.99 7.68 -17.48
N THR A 458 -14.70 8.02 -16.22
CA THR A 458 -14.08 9.29 -15.88
C THR A 458 -12.60 9.30 -16.23
N VAL A 459 -12.12 10.47 -16.63
CA VAL A 459 -10.69 10.76 -16.84
C VAL A 459 -10.33 12.06 -16.12
N GLY A 460 -9.08 12.21 -15.70
CA GLY A 460 -8.61 13.41 -15.02
C GLY A 460 -7.54 13.09 -13.99
N LEU A 461 -7.37 14.00 -13.04
CA LEU A 461 -6.44 13.87 -11.91
C LEU A 461 -6.70 12.62 -11.06
N LEU A 462 -7.95 12.17 -10.96
CA LEU A 462 -8.30 10.97 -10.16
C LEU A 462 -7.91 9.64 -10.81
N GLY A 463 -7.33 9.68 -12.01
CA GLY A 463 -6.90 8.51 -12.77
C GLY A 463 -8.06 7.78 -13.46
N ASP A 464 -7.72 6.67 -14.11
CA ASP A 464 -8.68 5.76 -14.71
C ASP A 464 -9.36 4.90 -13.64
N TYR A 465 -10.70 4.92 -13.60
CA TYR A 465 -11.48 4.23 -12.56
C TYR A 465 -11.18 2.72 -12.48
N ASN A 466 -11.05 2.07 -13.63
CA ASN A 466 -10.99 0.60 -13.72
C ASN A 466 -9.60 0.05 -13.41
N THR A 467 -8.57 0.79 -13.79
CA THR A 467 -7.17 0.37 -13.66
C THR A 467 -6.45 1.07 -12.51
N GLY A 468 -6.94 2.22 -12.04
CA GLY A 468 -6.26 3.07 -11.06
C GLY A 468 -5.10 3.86 -11.63
N LYS A 469 -4.76 3.68 -12.91
CA LYS A 469 -3.61 4.33 -13.52
C LYS A 469 -3.88 5.82 -13.70
N THR A 470 -2.92 6.64 -13.31
CA THR A 470 -2.84 8.05 -13.69
C THR A 470 -2.41 8.14 -15.15
N LEU A 471 -3.34 8.58 -16.01
CA LEU A 471 -3.14 8.63 -17.46
C LEU A 471 -3.04 10.08 -17.93
N ALA A 472 -2.24 10.31 -18.96
CA ALA A 472 -2.26 11.55 -19.73
C ALA A 472 -3.57 11.67 -20.52
N ARG A 473 -3.81 12.83 -21.13
CA ARG A 473 -5.03 13.10 -21.91
C ARG A 473 -5.20 12.21 -23.15
N ASP A 474 -4.12 11.59 -23.61
CA ASP A 474 -4.18 10.59 -24.69
C ASP A 474 -4.85 9.27 -24.27
N GLY A 475 -5.12 9.09 -22.98
CA GLY A 475 -5.77 7.91 -22.40
C GLY A 475 -4.90 6.64 -22.41
N SER A 476 -3.59 6.77 -22.64
CA SER A 476 -2.69 5.61 -22.80
C SER A 476 -1.32 5.78 -22.16
N THR A 477 -0.80 7.00 -22.10
CA THR A 477 0.48 7.31 -21.47
C THR A 477 0.28 7.33 -19.95
N VAL A 478 0.96 6.43 -19.25
CA VAL A 478 0.94 6.36 -17.78
C VAL A 478 1.90 7.40 -17.21
N MET A 479 1.43 8.19 -16.24
CA MET A 479 2.18 9.29 -15.64
C MET A 479 2.45 9.02 -14.16
N ASN A 480 3.68 8.63 -13.84
CA ASN A 480 4.08 8.32 -12.45
C ASN A 480 4.65 9.53 -11.70
N ASP A 481 4.90 10.65 -12.38
CA ASP A 481 5.29 11.91 -11.77
C ASP A 481 4.04 12.78 -11.59
N PHE A 482 3.67 13.05 -10.34
CA PHE A 482 2.44 13.77 -10.02
C PHE A 482 2.51 15.26 -10.34
N VAL A 483 3.71 15.84 -10.42
CA VAL A 483 3.90 17.22 -10.89
C VAL A 483 3.63 17.28 -12.39
N GLU A 484 4.16 16.32 -13.15
CA GLU A 484 3.88 16.20 -14.58
C GLU A 484 2.39 15.88 -14.84
N LEU A 485 1.78 15.03 -14.01
CA LEU A 485 0.35 14.70 -14.10
C LEU A 485 -0.53 15.95 -13.91
N GLY A 486 -0.24 16.76 -12.88
CA GLY A 486 -0.98 17.99 -12.65
C GLY A 486 -0.80 19.02 -13.77
N ASP A 487 0.42 19.16 -14.29
CA ASP A 487 0.71 20.00 -15.46
C ASP A 487 -0.04 19.50 -16.72
N GLU A 488 -0.10 18.18 -16.94
CA GLU A 488 -0.84 17.56 -18.05
C GLU A 488 -2.33 17.88 -17.98
N TRP A 489 -2.92 17.81 -16.78
CA TRP A 489 -4.34 18.08 -16.55
C TRP A 489 -4.67 19.56 -16.29
N GLN A 490 -3.76 20.49 -16.59
CA GLN A 490 -4.06 21.92 -16.68
C GLN A 490 -5.12 22.18 -17.76
N VAL A 491 -6.16 22.96 -17.43
CA VAL A 491 -7.26 23.26 -18.37
C VAL A 491 -6.73 23.90 -19.66
N LEU A 492 -7.01 23.25 -20.79
CA LEU A 492 -6.55 23.66 -22.11
C LEU A 492 -7.54 24.65 -22.78
N PRO A 493 -7.09 25.43 -23.78
CA PRO A 493 -7.98 26.33 -24.52
C PRO A 493 -9.06 25.62 -25.35
N SER A 494 -8.86 24.34 -25.65
CA SER A 494 -9.85 23.48 -26.32
C SER A 494 -10.92 22.95 -25.37
N GLU A 495 -10.73 23.11 -24.07
CA GLU A 495 -11.63 22.66 -23.03
C GLU A 495 -12.54 23.81 -22.57
N PRO A 496 -13.71 23.50 -22.01
CA PRO A 496 -14.61 24.53 -21.53
C PRO A 496 -13.99 25.29 -20.35
N LYS A 497 -14.04 26.62 -20.42
CA LYS A 497 -13.66 27.49 -19.31
C LYS A 497 -14.86 27.66 -18.39
N LEU A 498 -14.91 26.84 -17.35
CA LEU A 498 -16.10 26.71 -16.51
C LEU A 498 -16.20 27.78 -15.43
N PHE A 499 -15.10 28.29 -14.89
CA PHE A 499 -15.13 29.33 -13.86
C PHE A 499 -15.73 30.65 -14.37
N HIS A 500 -16.51 31.32 -13.52
CA HIS A 500 -17.10 32.63 -13.81
C HIS A 500 -16.04 33.72 -14.04
N GLU A 501 -14.92 33.62 -13.31
CA GLU A 501 -13.76 34.48 -13.45
C GLU A 501 -12.57 33.75 -14.09
N ILE A 502 -11.85 34.46 -14.96
CA ILE A 502 -10.59 33.99 -15.54
C ILE A 502 -9.44 34.46 -14.66
N THR A 503 -8.69 33.52 -14.08
CA THR A 503 -7.51 33.80 -13.25
C THR A 503 -6.23 33.28 -13.89
N HIS A 504 -5.12 33.95 -13.63
CA HIS A 504 -3.80 33.55 -14.09
C HIS A 504 -3.15 32.50 -13.13
N PRO A 505 -2.40 31.52 -13.65
CA PRO A 505 -2.03 31.31 -15.06
C PRO A 505 -3.09 30.54 -15.86
N GLN A 506 -3.03 30.66 -17.20
CA GLN A 506 -3.86 29.91 -18.14
C GLN A 506 -2.94 29.35 -19.23
N PHE A 507 -3.21 28.14 -19.71
CA PHE A 507 -2.45 27.54 -20.82
C PHE A 507 -2.33 28.52 -22.01
N PRO A 508 -1.16 28.66 -22.64
CA PRO A 508 0.06 27.82 -22.56
C PRO A 508 1.03 28.20 -21.44
N GLU A 509 0.66 29.13 -20.57
CA GLU A 509 1.45 29.41 -19.38
C GLU A 509 1.23 28.30 -18.36
N LYS A 510 2.32 27.64 -17.97
CA LYS A 510 2.29 26.54 -17.01
C LYS A 510 1.73 26.98 -15.67
N CYS A 511 1.20 26.01 -14.92
CA CYS A 511 0.85 26.20 -13.52
C CYS A 511 2.05 26.79 -12.75
N ILE A 512 1.77 27.76 -11.88
CA ILE A 512 2.80 28.31 -11.01
C ILE A 512 3.16 27.21 -10.02
N GLN A 513 4.45 26.91 -9.89
CA GLN A 513 4.97 25.92 -8.95
C GLN A 513 5.43 26.62 -7.66
N PRO A 514 5.39 25.95 -6.49
CA PRO A 514 5.88 26.53 -5.23
C PRO A 514 7.37 26.84 -5.31
N GLU A 515 7.81 27.90 -4.62
CA GLU A 515 9.22 28.33 -4.60
C GLU A 515 10.15 27.27 -4.00
N ASP A 516 9.61 26.44 -3.10
CA ASP A 516 10.27 25.27 -2.51
C ASP A 516 9.32 24.06 -2.54
N PRO A 517 9.37 23.23 -3.59
CA PRO A 517 8.49 22.06 -3.75
C PRO A 517 8.67 20.99 -2.67
N ARG A 518 9.75 21.07 -1.88
CA ARG A 518 10.07 20.09 -0.83
C ARG A 518 9.53 20.52 0.53
N GLY A 519 8.90 21.69 0.63
CA GLY A 519 8.33 22.20 1.89
C GLY A 519 9.36 22.38 3.01
N GLU A 520 10.66 22.44 2.71
CA GLU A 520 11.72 22.60 3.71
C GLU A 520 11.57 23.99 4.35
N ARG A 521 10.88 24.06 5.50
CA ARG A 521 10.82 25.27 6.34
C ARG A 521 12.24 25.76 6.59
N ARG A 522 12.71 26.74 5.82
CA ARG A 522 13.89 27.54 6.18
C ARG A 522 13.53 28.28 7.46
N ARG A 523 13.87 27.67 8.60
CA ARG A 523 13.66 28.13 9.98
C ARG A 523 13.77 29.65 10.08
N ARG A 524 12.62 30.33 10.05
CA ARG A 524 12.43 31.57 10.80
C ARG A 524 11.57 31.19 12.00
N LEU A 525 12.25 30.98 13.13
CA LEU A 525 11.68 30.58 14.41
C LEU A 525 10.62 31.56 14.97
N ASP A 526 10.41 32.71 14.33
CA ASP A 526 9.55 33.79 14.82
C ASP A 526 8.11 33.79 14.27
N GLU A 527 7.75 32.92 13.30
CA GLU A 527 6.40 32.91 12.67
C GLU A 527 5.51 31.68 13.01
N SER A 528 6.02 30.65 13.70
CA SER A 528 5.20 29.48 14.05
C SER A 528 4.53 29.67 15.41
N THR A 529 3.21 29.78 15.44
CA THR A 529 2.42 29.90 16.69
C THR A 529 1.82 28.57 17.13
N VAL A 530 1.63 27.63 16.19
CA VAL A 530 1.18 26.26 16.44
C VAL A 530 2.38 25.32 16.37
N SER A 531 2.53 24.50 17.42
CA SER A 531 3.55 23.43 17.50
C SER A 531 3.05 22.12 16.89
N ILE A 532 3.99 21.22 16.57
CA ILE A 532 3.68 19.90 16.00
C ILE A 532 2.81 19.11 16.98
N GLU A 533 3.15 19.14 18.27
CA GLU A 533 2.43 18.43 19.32
C GLU A 533 0.98 18.93 19.47
N GLN A 534 0.74 20.23 19.26
CA GLN A 534 -0.62 20.79 19.25
C GLN A 534 -1.42 20.34 18.03
N ALA A 535 -0.77 20.29 16.85
CA ALA A 535 -1.40 19.82 15.63
C ALA A 535 -1.75 18.33 15.73
N GLU A 536 -0.82 17.49 16.17
CA GLU A 536 -1.04 16.05 16.40
C GLU A 536 -2.17 15.80 17.41
N ALA A 537 -2.18 16.55 18.52
CA ALA A 537 -3.24 16.44 19.52
C ALA A 537 -4.61 16.83 18.97
N ALA A 538 -4.69 17.84 18.09
CA ALA A 538 -5.93 18.23 17.44
C ALA A 538 -6.41 17.17 16.43
N CYS A 539 -5.47 16.53 15.73
CA CYS A 539 -5.75 15.49 14.73
C CYS A 539 -6.01 14.09 15.33
N ALA A 540 -5.69 13.87 16.60
CA ALA A 540 -5.74 12.55 17.26
C ALA A 540 -7.13 11.88 17.29
N THR A 541 -8.21 12.61 16.99
CA THR A 541 -9.56 12.03 16.88
C THR A 541 -9.78 11.25 15.58
N LEU A 542 -8.93 11.46 14.58
CA LEU A 542 -8.96 10.75 13.31
C LEU A 542 -8.34 9.35 13.48
N LYS A 543 -8.73 8.40 12.64
CA LYS A 543 -8.33 6.99 12.77
C LYS A 543 -7.36 6.52 11.70
N ASP A 544 -7.46 7.12 10.52
CA ASP A 544 -6.65 6.75 9.37
C ASP A 544 -5.30 7.52 9.39
N PRO A 545 -4.16 6.82 9.32
CA PRO A 545 -2.84 7.46 9.40
C PRO A 545 -2.57 8.52 8.33
N LEU A 546 -3.04 8.31 7.09
CA LEU A 546 -2.87 9.30 6.00
C LEU A 546 -3.71 10.55 6.27
N THR A 547 -4.96 10.36 6.68
CA THR A 547 -5.83 11.46 7.10
C THR A 547 -5.28 12.20 8.32
N ILE A 548 -4.60 11.52 9.26
CA ILE A 548 -3.90 12.16 10.39
C ILE A 548 -2.67 12.94 9.92
N LYS A 549 -1.97 12.49 8.87
CA LYS A 549 -0.82 13.20 8.29
C LYS A 549 -1.28 14.48 7.60
N ASP A 550 -2.26 14.39 6.70
CA ASP A 550 -2.81 15.54 5.96
C ASP A 550 -3.39 16.54 6.97
N CYS A 551 -4.22 16.02 7.90
CA CYS A 551 -4.16 16.35 9.33
C CYS A 551 -3.32 17.53 9.83
N VAL A 552 -2.17 17.06 10.31
CA VAL A 552 -1.11 17.82 10.91
C VAL A 552 -0.49 18.76 9.87
N TYR A 553 -0.40 18.36 8.60
CA TYR A 553 0.15 19.19 7.54
C TYR A 553 -0.64 20.49 7.37
N ASP A 554 -1.97 20.45 7.18
CA ASP A 554 -2.74 21.67 6.96
C ASP A 554 -2.72 22.57 8.20
N ILE A 555 -2.83 22.01 9.40
CA ILE A 555 -2.72 22.80 10.65
C ILE A 555 -1.36 23.50 10.73
N LEU A 556 -0.27 22.83 10.36
CA LEU A 556 1.07 23.41 10.37
C LEU A 556 1.30 24.37 9.21
N ALA A 557 0.67 24.15 8.06
CA ALA A 557 0.76 25.01 6.88
C ALA A 557 -0.01 26.33 7.09
N THR A 558 -1.22 26.24 7.65
CA THR A 558 -2.12 27.37 7.94
C THR A 558 -1.84 28.05 9.27
N GLN A 559 -1.18 27.34 10.21
CA GLN A 559 -1.05 27.75 11.61
C GLN A 559 -2.41 27.90 12.32
N ASP A 560 -3.38 27.05 11.97
CA ASP A 560 -4.75 27.11 12.47
C ASP A 560 -5.25 25.73 12.92
N LEU A 561 -5.55 25.58 14.22
CA LEU A 561 -6.04 24.33 14.81
C LEU A 561 -7.49 24.00 14.39
N ASP A 562 -8.25 24.96 13.88
CA ASP A 562 -9.64 24.74 13.46
C ASP A 562 -9.76 24.08 12.08
N MET A 563 -8.62 23.86 11.41
CA MET A 563 -8.50 23.16 10.12
C MET A 563 -8.67 21.63 10.23
N VAL A 564 -8.93 21.09 11.42
CA VAL A 564 -9.28 19.67 11.59
C VAL A 564 -10.51 19.32 10.72
N GLY A 565 -10.26 18.51 9.70
CA GLY A 565 -11.21 17.96 8.74
C GLY A 565 -11.12 18.54 7.33
N ALA A 566 -10.24 19.52 7.07
CA ALA A 566 -10.12 20.20 5.78
C ALA A 566 -9.54 19.33 4.65
N PHE A 567 -8.62 18.45 5.00
CA PHE A 567 -7.75 17.56 4.20
C PHE A 567 -8.30 17.05 2.88
#